data_AF-A0A2G6U1F5-F1
#
_entry.id   AF-A0A2G6U1F5-F1
#
_cell.length_a   1.000
_cell.length_b   1.000
_cell.length_c   1.000
_cell.angle_alpha   90.00
_cell.angle_beta   90.00
_cell.angle_gamma   90.00
#
_symmetry.space_group_name_H-M   'P 1'
#
loop_
_entity.id
_entity.type
_entity.pdbx_description
1 polymer ?
#
loop_
_entity_poly.entity_id
_entity_poly.type
_entity_poly.pdbx_seq_one_letter_code
_entity_poly.pdbx_strand_id
1 'polypeptide(L)'
;MHSMNPGTDATAPSALSAPPSSPSPATAAAITLDALPRQVPARVVELHAARDTAEQELLLRLMEIGFLPGEPVRILAAGFPGDDPLAVRVGQATFALRRHEAALVRVAPEAVA
;
A
#
# COMPACT_ATOMS: atom_id res chain seq x y z
N MET A 1 33.54 -22.69 57.88
CA MET A 1 33.74 -22.60 56.42
C MET A 1 32.91 -21.42 55.91
N HIS A 2 33.56 -20.27 55.76
CA HIS A 2 33.01 -19.05 55.15
C HIS A 2 33.41 -19.02 53.67
N SER A 3 32.44 -18.83 52.78
CA SER A 3 32.56 -18.22 51.44
C SER A 3 31.15 -17.67 51.16
N MET A 4 30.84 -16.38 51.20
CA MET A 4 31.48 -15.19 50.61
C MET A 4 31.71 -15.34 49.09
N ASN A 5 30.77 -14.79 48.32
CA ASN A 5 31.05 -14.06 47.08
C ASN A 5 29.94 -13.01 46.84
N PRO A 6 30.27 -11.71 46.84
CA PRO A 6 29.44 -10.61 46.35
C PRO A 6 29.88 -10.12 44.95
N GLY A 7 29.05 -9.29 44.31
CA GLY A 7 29.41 -8.44 43.15
C GLY A 7 28.82 -8.94 41.82
N THR A 8 27.68 -8.40 41.36
CA THR A 8 27.56 -7.25 40.41
C THR A 8 28.15 -7.50 39.02
N ASP A 9 27.27 -7.71 38.05
CA ASP A 9 27.35 -7.16 36.70
C ASP A 9 25.89 -6.97 36.25
N ALA A 10 25.30 -5.79 36.37
CA ALA A 10 25.42 -4.66 35.45
C ALA A 10 25.11 -5.05 33.99
N THR A 11 23.95 -4.56 33.52
CA THR A 11 23.74 -4.12 32.14
C THR A 11 23.50 -5.20 31.08
N ALA A 12 22.22 -5.42 30.75
CA ALA A 12 21.79 -5.39 29.35
C ALA A 12 20.37 -4.80 29.29
N PRO A 13 20.12 -3.76 28.47
CA PRO A 13 18.82 -3.14 28.36
C PRO A 13 17.82 -4.10 27.71
N SER A 14 16.62 -4.08 28.26
CA SER A 14 15.40 -4.67 27.71
C SER A 14 15.37 -4.56 26.20
N ALA A 15 15.19 -5.72 25.56
CA ALA A 15 14.99 -5.87 24.14
C ALA A 15 13.99 -4.82 23.61
N LEU A 16 14.50 -3.85 22.85
CA LEU A 16 13.74 -3.25 21.77
C LEU A 16 13.56 -4.32 20.68
N SER A 17 12.70 -5.30 20.95
CA SER A 17 12.06 -6.04 19.87
C SER A 17 10.78 -5.27 19.54
N ALA A 18 10.98 -4.14 18.85
CA ALA A 18 9.98 -3.69 17.88
C ALA A 18 9.69 -4.89 16.95
N PRO A 19 8.44 -5.12 16.55
CA PRO A 19 8.05 -6.35 15.87
C PRO A 19 8.94 -6.56 14.64
N PRO A 20 9.35 -7.80 14.30
CA PRO A 20 9.74 -8.07 12.93
C PRO A 20 8.51 -7.74 12.10
N SER A 21 8.61 -6.66 11.31
CA SER A 21 7.69 -6.34 10.24
C SER A 21 7.44 -7.61 9.47
N SER A 22 6.34 -8.30 9.78
CA SER A 22 5.91 -9.44 9.01
C SER A 22 5.62 -8.83 7.64
N PRO A 23 6.34 -9.20 6.57
CA PRO A 23 5.81 -8.93 5.25
C PRO A 23 4.53 -9.75 5.19
N SER A 24 3.40 -9.09 5.49
CA SER A 24 2.09 -9.70 5.43
C SER A 24 1.97 -10.37 4.05
N PRO A 25 1.47 -11.60 3.95
CA PRO A 25 1.32 -12.32 2.67
C PRO A 25 0.45 -11.57 1.64
N ALA A 26 -0.13 -10.42 2.01
CA ALA A 26 -0.83 -9.49 1.14
C ALA A 26 -0.02 -9.03 -0.10
N THR A 27 1.31 -9.02 -0.08
CA THR A 27 2.11 -8.69 -1.28
C THR A 27 1.92 -9.71 -2.41
N ALA A 28 1.64 -10.98 -2.11
CA ALA A 28 1.47 -12.02 -3.14
C ALA A 28 0.15 -11.88 -3.93
N ALA A 29 -0.84 -11.17 -3.37
CA ALA A 29 -2.17 -11.01 -3.97
C ALA A 29 -2.40 -9.60 -4.55
N ALA A 30 -1.33 -8.88 -4.90
CA ALA A 30 -1.47 -7.57 -5.51
C ALA A 30 -2.02 -7.67 -6.94
N ILE A 31 -3.22 -7.11 -7.11
CA ILE A 31 -3.98 -7.00 -8.37
C ILE A 31 -3.88 -5.57 -8.91
N THR A 32 -4.34 -5.32 -10.13
CA THR A 32 -4.47 -3.95 -10.63
C THR A 32 -5.66 -3.23 -10.01
N LEU A 33 -5.57 -1.91 -9.87
CA LEU A 33 -6.63 -1.12 -9.26
C LEU A 33 -7.93 -1.21 -10.06
N ASP A 34 -7.90 -1.34 -11.39
CA ASP A 34 -9.10 -1.48 -12.21
C ASP A 34 -9.87 -2.80 -11.97
N ALA A 35 -9.17 -3.84 -11.49
CA ALA A 35 -9.73 -5.14 -11.15
C ALA A 35 -10.19 -5.22 -9.68
N LEU A 36 -9.91 -4.20 -8.87
CA LEU A 36 -10.32 -4.15 -7.47
C LEU A 36 -11.85 -4.01 -7.37
N PRO A 37 -12.55 -4.83 -6.56
CA PRO A 37 -13.97 -4.63 -6.34
C PRO A 37 -14.24 -3.28 -5.66
N ARG A 38 -15.40 -2.70 -5.96
CA ARG A 38 -15.81 -1.41 -5.38
C ARG A 38 -15.98 -1.56 -3.86
N GLN A 39 -15.70 -0.49 -3.13
CA GLN A 39 -15.79 -0.41 -1.66
C GLN A 39 -14.82 -1.33 -0.91
N VAL A 40 -13.89 -2.02 -1.58
CA VAL A 40 -12.86 -2.84 -0.94
C VAL A 40 -11.67 -1.96 -0.55
N PRO A 41 -11.23 -1.97 0.72
CA PRO A 41 -9.99 -1.31 1.12
C PRO A 41 -8.79 -2.05 0.54
N ALA A 42 -7.86 -1.31 -0.05
CA ALA A 42 -6.60 -1.83 -0.56
C ALA A 42 -5.46 -0.86 -0.24
N ARG A 43 -4.23 -1.30 -0.45
CA ARG A 43 -3.03 -0.45 -0.37
C ARG A 43 -2.30 -0.47 -1.68
N VAL A 44 -1.80 0.67 -2.11
CA VAL A 44 -0.92 0.75 -3.28
C VAL A 44 0.35 -0.03 -2.95
N VAL A 45 0.73 -0.96 -3.83
CA VAL A 45 1.96 -1.73 -3.70
C VAL A 45 3.05 -1.10 -4.55
N GLU A 46 2.75 -0.85 -5.81
CA GLU A 46 3.66 -0.22 -6.76
C GLU A 46 2.90 0.30 -7.98
N LEU A 47 3.60 1.05 -8.82
CA LEU A 47 3.11 1.45 -10.14
C LEU A 47 3.84 0.65 -11.22
N HIS A 48 3.15 0.26 -12.28
CA HIS A 48 3.74 -0.45 -13.42
C HIS A 48 4.77 0.43 -14.13
N ALA A 49 5.77 -0.23 -14.73
CA ALA A 49 6.77 0.45 -15.55
C ALA A 49 6.12 1.07 -16.80
N ALA A 50 6.42 2.35 -17.04
CA ALA A 50 6.00 3.06 -18.23
C ALA A 50 6.56 2.41 -19.49
N ARG A 51 5.74 2.28 -20.54
CA ARG A 51 6.17 1.80 -21.86
C ARG A 51 6.51 2.93 -22.83
N ASP A 52 5.95 4.11 -22.59
CA ASP A 52 6.18 5.31 -23.40
C ASP A 52 6.23 6.57 -22.52
N THR A 53 6.52 7.71 -23.15
CA THR A 53 6.60 9.01 -22.47
C THR A 53 5.25 9.43 -21.86
N ALA A 54 4.12 9.05 -22.47
CA ALA A 54 2.81 9.45 -21.98
C ALA A 54 2.44 8.70 -20.69
N GLU A 55 2.69 7.39 -20.63
CA GLU A 55 2.57 6.59 -19.41
C GLU A 55 3.53 7.12 -18.33
N GLN A 56 4.75 7.52 -18.70
CA GLN A 56 5.73 8.08 -17.76
C GLN A 56 5.23 9.38 -17.11
N GLU A 57 4.68 10.32 -17.90
CA GLU A 57 4.08 11.56 -17.40
C GLU A 57 2.87 11.29 -16.51
N LEU A 58 2.04 10.32 -16.89
CA LEU A 58 0.89 9.89 -16.10
C LEU A 58 1.33 9.29 -14.75
N LEU A 59 2.35 8.44 -14.73
CA LEU A 59 2.91 7.87 -13.50
C LEU A 59 3.44 8.93 -12.55
N LEU A 60 4.16 9.93 -13.08
CA LEU A 60 4.62 11.09 -12.30
C LEU A 60 3.43 11.82 -11.68
N ARG A 61 2.39 12.11 -12.47
CA ARG A 61 1.17 12.76 -11.98
C ARG A 61 0.44 11.94 -10.92
N LEU A 62 0.36 10.61 -11.09
CA LEU A 62 -0.23 9.71 -10.10
C LEU A 62 0.53 9.78 -8.77
N MET A 63 1.86 9.81 -8.81
CA MET A 63 2.67 10.00 -7.60
C MET A 63 2.45 11.38 -6.96
N GLU A 64 2.39 12.45 -7.74
CA GLU A 64 2.16 13.82 -7.24
C GLU A 64 0.84 13.96 -6.46
N ILE A 65 -0.20 13.25 -6.89
CA ILE A 65 -1.52 13.30 -6.22
C ILE A 65 -1.66 12.29 -5.08
N GLY A 66 -0.66 11.43 -4.85
CA GLY A 66 -0.58 10.56 -3.68
C GLY A 66 -0.70 9.06 -3.94
N PHE A 67 -0.63 8.56 -5.18
CA PHE A 67 -0.55 7.12 -5.45
C PHE A 67 0.87 6.59 -5.18
N LEU A 68 1.28 6.61 -3.91
CA LEU A 68 2.57 6.10 -3.45
C LEU A 68 2.42 4.70 -2.83
N PRO A 69 3.45 3.85 -2.91
CA PRO A 69 3.49 2.57 -2.20
C PRO A 69 3.17 2.72 -0.70
N GLY A 70 2.25 1.91 -0.20
CA GLY A 70 1.76 1.90 1.18
C GLY A 70 0.50 2.73 1.43
N GLU A 71 0.14 3.64 0.51
CA GLU A 71 -1.01 4.53 0.67
C GLU A 71 -2.34 3.74 0.60
N PRO A 72 -3.30 4.04 1.49
CA PRO A 72 -4.61 3.41 1.47
C PRO A 72 -5.42 3.92 0.28
N VAL A 73 -5.96 2.99 -0.48
CA VAL A 73 -6.73 3.25 -1.70
C VAL A 73 -8.01 2.43 -1.72
N ARG A 74 -9.08 2.98 -2.28
CA ARG A 74 -10.35 2.28 -2.47
C ARG A 74 -11.12 2.83 -3.67
N ILE A 75 -11.82 1.96 -4.38
CA ILE A 75 -12.77 2.38 -5.42
C ILE A 75 -14.10 2.73 -4.75
N LEU A 76 -14.54 3.98 -4.91
CA LEU A 76 -15.83 4.44 -4.41
C LEU A 76 -16.95 4.05 -5.36
N ALA A 77 -16.79 4.36 -6.64
CA ALA A 77 -17.80 4.15 -7.67
C ALA A 77 -17.13 4.02 -9.04
N ALA A 78 -17.89 3.55 -10.03
CA ALA A 78 -17.50 3.54 -11.42
C ALA A 78 -18.51 4.41 -12.20
N GLY A 79 -18.02 5.20 -13.15
CA GLY A 79 -18.82 6.11 -13.97
C GLY A 79 -19.79 5.37 -14.87
N PHE A 80 -20.94 5.98 -15.14
CA PHE A 80 -21.96 5.44 -16.04
C PHE A 80 -22.19 6.41 -17.22
N PRO A 81 -22.30 5.92 -18.47
CA PRO A 81 -22.23 4.51 -18.90
C PRO A 81 -20.78 4.00 -19.12
N GLY A 82 -20.53 2.72 -18.81
CA GLY A 82 -19.28 2.03 -19.20
C GLY A 82 -18.28 1.68 -18.09
N ASP A 83 -18.61 1.92 -16.81
CA ASP A 83 -17.72 1.71 -15.66
C ASP A 83 -16.38 2.47 -15.76
N ASP A 84 -16.38 3.59 -16.49
CA ASP A 84 -15.26 4.50 -16.68
C ASP A 84 -15.77 5.95 -16.69
N PRO A 85 -15.15 6.87 -15.94
CA PRO A 85 -13.97 6.71 -15.08
C PRO A 85 -14.30 6.09 -13.70
N LEU A 86 -13.30 5.51 -13.04
CA LEU A 86 -13.37 5.00 -11.68
C LEU A 86 -13.13 6.14 -10.67
N ALA A 87 -14.07 6.35 -9.75
CA ALA A 87 -13.89 7.25 -8.62
C ALA A 87 -13.06 6.53 -7.55
N VAL A 88 -11.80 6.89 -7.43
CA VAL A 88 -10.83 6.29 -6.52
C VAL A 88 -10.53 7.28 -5.39
N ARG A 89 -10.56 6.81 -4.15
CA ARG A 89 -10.09 7.58 -3.00
C ARG A 89 -8.72 7.09 -2.56
N VAL A 90 -7.78 8.02 -2.45
CA VAL A 90 -6.41 7.79 -1.96
C VAL A 90 -6.20 8.68 -0.75
N GLY A 91 -5.95 8.07 0.41
CA GLY A 91 -5.96 8.76 1.69
C GLY A 91 -7.27 9.53 1.93
N GLN A 92 -7.20 10.85 1.85
CA GLN A 92 -8.32 11.78 2.05
C GLN A 92 -8.85 12.42 0.75
N ALA A 93 -8.15 12.27 -0.36
CA ALA A 93 -8.53 12.85 -1.65
C ALA A 93 -9.29 11.84 -2.52
N THR A 94 -10.14 12.33 -3.41
CA THR A 94 -10.89 11.51 -4.37
C THR A 94 -10.58 11.99 -5.78
N PHE A 95 -10.21 11.05 -6.65
CA PHE A 95 -9.81 11.28 -8.03
C PHE A 95 -10.64 10.39 -8.97
N ALA A 96 -10.89 10.89 -10.17
CA ALA A 96 -11.48 10.08 -11.24
C ALA A 96 -10.33 9.55 -12.10
N LEU A 97 -10.06 8.25 -12.03
CA LEU A 97 -9.07 7.58 -12.85
C LEU A 97 -9.76 6.85 -13.99
N ARG A 98 -9.21 6.94 -15.20
CA ARG A 98 -9.63 6.05 -16.29
C ARG A 98 -9.21 4.62 -15.99
N ARG A 99 -9.91 3.63 -16.54
CA ARG A 99 -9.55 2.21 -16.36
C ARG A 99 -8.12 1.89 -16.78
N HIS A 100 -7.63 2.50 -17.87
CA HIS A 100 -6.24 2.30 -18.31
C HIS A 100 -5.21 2.92 -17.35
N GLU A 101 -5.55 4.04 -16.69
CA GLU A 101 -4.69 4.65 -15.66
C GLU A 101 -4.67 3.77 -14.40
N ALA A 102 -5.84 3.27 -13.98
CA ALA A 102 -5.96 2.35 -12.85
C ALA A 102 -5.23 1.00 -13.11
N ALA A 103 -5.15 0.54 -14.36
CA ALA A 103 -4.39 -0.65 -14.73
C ALA A 103 -2.86 -0.48 -14.53
N LEU A 104 -2.36 0.75 -14.42
CA LEU A 104 -0.96 1.04 -14.10
C LEU A 104 -0.69 1.01 -12.59
N VAL A 105 -1.70 0.96 -11.74
CA VAL A 105 -1.55 0.95 -10.27
C VAL A 105 -1.75 -0.46 -9.75
N ARG A 106 -0.73 -1.06 -9.12
CA ARG A 106 -0.87 -2.33 -8.40
C ARG A 106 -1.27 -2.06 -6.96
N VAL A 107 -2.28 -2.80 -6.50
CA VAL A 107 -2.85 -2.67 -5.16
C VAL A 107 -3.04 -4.05 -4.52
N ALA A 108 -2.81 -4.13 -3.22
CA ALA A 108 -3.09 -5.31 -2.42
C ALA A 108 -4.36 -5.06 -1.60
N PRO A 109 -5.44 -5.85 -1.79
CA PRO A 109 -6.61 -5.79 -0.94
C PRO A 109 -6.23 -6.04 0.52
N GLU A 110 -6.74 -5.20 1.43
CA GLU A 110 -6.59 -5.44 2.86
C GLU A 110 -7.62 -6.51 3.24
N ALA A 111 -7.14 -7.69 3.64
CA ALA A 111 -8.03 -8.75 4.09
C ALA A 111 -8.77 -8.26 5.34
N VAL A 112 -10.09 -8.14 5.24
CA VAL A 112 -10.94 -7.87 6.40
C VAL A 112 -10.97 -9.16 7.23
N ALA A 113 -10.35 -9.11 8.41
CA ALA A 113 -10.39 -10.19 9.41
C ALA A 113 -11.79 -10.34 10.03
#